data_AF-A0A3N5MCI0-F1
#
_entry.id   AF-A0A3N5MCI0-F1
#
_cell.length_a   1.000
_cell.length_b   1.000
_cell.length_c   1.000
_cell.angle_alpha   90.00
_cell.angle_beta   90.00
_cell.angle_gamma   90.00
#
_symmetry.space_group_name_H-M   'P 1'
#
loop_
_entity.id
_entity.type
_entity.pdbx_description
1 polymer ?
#
loop_
_entity_poly.entity_id
_entity_poly.type
_entity_poly.pdbx_seq_one_letter_code
_entity_poly.pdbx_strand_id
1 'polypeptide(L)' 'MNTNTIAADQTLDVTGLMCPMPLVKARQAIIQMEVGKILKVLATDRGS' A
#
# COMPACT_ATOMS: atom_id res chain seq x y z
N MET A 1 20.42 -7.70 12.91
CA MET A 1 19.10 -7.49 12.26
C MET A 1 19.36 -6.63 11.04
N ASN A 2 19.14 -7.16 9.84
CA ASN A 2 19.52 -6.50 8.61
C ASN A 2 18.40 -5.52 8.26
N THR A 3 18.58 -4.23 8.56
CA THR A 3 17.63 -3.18 8.14
C THR A 3 17.86 -2.88 6.66
N ASN A 4 17.47 -3.82 5.80
CA ASN A 4 17.50 -3.60 4.37
C ASN A 4 16.41 -2.57 4.05
N THR A 5 16.81 -1.34 3.75
CA THR A 5 15.91 -0.25 3.38
C THR A 5 15.18 -0.66 2.10
N ILE A 6 13.94 -1.14 2.24
CA ILE A 6 13.11 -1.50 1.10
C ILE A 6 12.68 -0.19 0.42
N ALA A 7 13.29 0.11 -0.72
CA ALA A 7 12.85 1.20 -1.59
C ALA A 7 11.52 0.79 -2.23
N ALA A 8 10.49 1.62 -2.08
CA ALA A 8 9.20 1.40 -2.71
C ALA A 8 9.22 1.93 -4.15
N ASP A 9 8.76 1.11 -5.10
CA ASP A 9 8.58 1.54 -6.49
C ASP A 9 7.36 2.46 -6.64
N GLN A 10 6.36 2.29 -5.77
CA GLN A 10 5.17 3.13 -5.76
C GLN A 10 4.69 3.38 -4.32
N THR A 11 4.15 4.56 -4.07
CA THR A 11 3.50 4.90 -2.80
C THR A 11 2.03 5.24 -3.04
N LEU A 12 1.15 4.68 -2.22
CA LEU A 12 -0.28 4.91 -2.24
C LEU A 12 -0.73 5.43 -0.87
N ASP A 13 -1.22 6.66 -0.84
CA ASP A 13 -1.83 7.26 0.35
C ASP A 13 -3.35 7.03 0.31
N VAL A 14 -3.84 6.30 1.30
CA VAL A 14 -5.25 6.03 1.57
C VAL A 14 -5.63 6.42 3.00
N THR A 15 -4.85 7.29 3.63
CA THR A 15 -5.19 7.88 4.91
C THR A 15 -6.49 8.68 4.80
N GLY A 16 -7.26 8.74 5.88
CA GLY A 16 -8.58 9.36 5.94
C GLY A 16 -9.70 8.59 5.21
N LEU A 17 -9.39 7.50 4.49
CA LEU A 17 -10.41 6.68 3.86
C LEU A 17 -10.97 5.63 4.81
N MET A 18 -12.29 5.47 4.80
CA MET A 18 -12.97 4.46 5.62
C MET A 18 -12.98 3.09 4.93
N CYS A 19 -13.03 2.02 5.73
CA CYS A 19 -13.27 0.66 5.24
C CYS A 19 -14.55 0.64 4.35
N PRO A 20 -14.53 -0.01 3.16
CA PRO A 20 -13.48 -0.90 2.63
C PRO A 20 -12.46 -0.22 1.69
N MET A 21 -12.47 1.11 1.60
CA MET A 21 -11.76 1.83 0.52
C MET A 21 -10.23 1.66 0.51
N PRO A 22 -9.51 1.64 1.65
CA PRO A 22 -8.08 1.35 1.66
C PRO A 22 -7.73 0.02 0.98
N LEU A 23 -8.50 -1.03 1.28
CA LEU A 23 -8.29 -2.38 0.72
C LEU A 23 -8.54 -2.40 -0.79
N VAL A 24 -9.66 -1.82 -1.23
CA VAL A 24 -10.02 -1.80 -2.65
C VAL A 24 -8.96 -1.05 -3.47
N LYS A 25 -8.52 0.11 -3.00
CA LYS A 25 -7.50 0.92 -3.70
C LYS A 25 -6.13 0.24 -3.71
N ALA A 26 -5.73 -0.39 -2.60
CA ALA A 26 -4.49 -1.16 -2.56
C ALA A 26 -4.52 -2.31 -3.58
N ARG A 27 -5.64 -3.06 -3.66
CA ARG A 27 -5.80 -4.14 -4.66
C ARG A 27 -5.73 -3.60 -6.10
N GLN A 28 -6.40 -2.49 -6.38
CA GLN A 28 -6.36 -1.87 -7.71
C GLN A 28 -4.94 -1.46 -8.10
N ALA A 29 -4.18 -0.85 -7.18
CA ALA A 29 -2.79 -0.50 -7.41
C ALA A 29 -1.93 -1.75 -7.70
N ILE A 30 -2.06 -2.81 -6.89
CA ILE A 30 -1.30 -4.07 -7.08
C ILE A 30 -1.57 -4.69 -8.45
N ILE A 31 -2.82 -4.71 -8.92
CA ILE A 31 -3.18 -5.29 -10.23
C ILE A 31 -2.52 -4.53 -11.39
N GLN A 32 -2.25 -3.24 -11.21
CA GLN A 32 -1.61 -2.39 -12.22
C GLN A 32 -0.08 -2.44 -12.16
N MET A 33 0.49 -3.06 -11.14
CA MET A 33 1.94 -3.14 -10.94
C MET A 33 2.54 -4.38 -11.58
N GLU A 34 3.76 -4.24 -12.06
CA GLU A 34 4.57 -5.37 -12.53
C GLU A 34 4.99 -6.28 -11.38
N VAL A 35 5.15 -7.57 -11.67
CA VAL A 35 5.61 -8.56 -10.67
C VAL A 35 7.00 -8.19 -10.19
N GLY A 36 7.21 -8.26 -8.87
CA GLY A 36 8.49 -7.93 -8.22
C GLY A 36 8.61 -6.47 -7.77
N LYS A 37 7.63 -5.62 -8.10
CA LYS A 37 7.55 -4.24 -7.63
C LYS A 37 6.98 -4.14 -6.22
N ILE A 38 7.40 -3.11 -5.49
CA ILE A 38 7.05 -2.91 -4.09
C ILE A 38 6.13 -1.69 -3.94
N LEU A 39 4.93 -1.93 -3.37
CA LEU A 39 3.95 -0.90 -3.07
C LEU A 39 4.02 -0.51 -1.58
N LYS A 40 4.27 0.76 -1.29
CA LYS A 40 4.11 1.33 0.05
C LYS A 40 2.71 1.89 0.19
N VAL A 41 1.94 1.42 1.18
CA VAL A 41 0.59 1.92 1.44
C VAL A 41 0.57 2.66 2.78
N LEU A 42 0.05 3.88 2.80
CA LEU A 42 -0.21 4.66 4.01
C LEU A 42 -1.72 4.61 4.28
N ALA A 43 -2.12 4.02 5.41
CA ALA A 43 -3.53 3.89 5.79
C ALA A 43 -3.72 4.33 7.25
N THR A 44 -4.93 4.82 7.55
CA THR A 44 -5.37 5.20 8.90
C THR A 44 -6.72 4.55 9.20
N ASP A 45 -6.76 3.23 9.23
CA ASP A 45 -7.97 2.51 9.57
C ASP A 45 -8.02 2.20 11.08
N ARG A 46 -9.20 2.35 11.68
CA ARG A 46 -9.45 1.94 13.08
C ARG A 46 -9.77 0.44 13.21
N GLY A 47 -9.76 -0.30 12.10
CA GLY A 47 -10.21 -1.69 11.99
C GLY A 47 -9.18 -2.65 11.40
N SER A 48 -7.90 -2.30 11.47
CA SER A 48 -6.76 -3.21 11.25
C SER A 48 -6.02 -3.54 12.54
#